data_AF-A0A0J0Y7P0-F1
#
_entry.id   AF-A0A0J0Y7P0-F1
#
_cell.length_a   1.000
_cell.length_b   1.000
_cell.length_c   1.000
_cell.angle_alpha   90.00
_cell.angle_beta   90.00
_cell.angle_gamma   90.00
#
_symmetry.space_group_name_H-M   'P 1'
#
loop_
_entity.id
_entity.type
_entity.pdbx_description
1 polymer ?
#
loop_
_entity_poly.entity_id
_entity_poly.type
_entity_poly.pdbx_seq_one_letter_code
_entity_poly.pdbx_strand_id
1 'polypeptide(L)'
;MAIQNGVIKIKGKLGDLVAYERNGKYVMRQNVSDKKQSENSKKSSRDFGSASKTAAQLRKAFAPLVEFYGNDGLVNRLNKQLVAIFNTIPPEHTGKKRLADGNIALLKGFEFNKSRPFEEVFRSLPTLQIEPGGLVKLIIPKKKTSELIKPHPKAVRACLQVRGFHFDLGESEEYEIIKIKDLIIHLDQGQFPKTVLPIKLDHDGDKALVIVMGIRFNIGGSGYSGDKKYFVCKITHALHLKDGIVIDFVAQPGKKAVIADEEEGLSWVVED
;
A
#
# COMPACT_ATOMS: atom_id res chain seq x y z
N MET A 1 -15.87 16.68 18.85
CA MET A 1 -14.70 16.24 19.65
C MET A 1 -14.17 17.49 20.34
N ALA A 2 -13.91 17.43 21.65
CA ALA A 2 -13.36 18.53 22.42
C ALA A 2 -11.91 18.21 22.85
N ILE A 3 -11.07 19.24 23.00
CA ILE A 3 -9.68 19.11 23.49
C ILE A 3 -9.66 19.48 24.97
N GLN A 4 -9.00 18.65 25.80
CA GLN A 4 -8.86 18.87 27.24
C GLN A 4 -7.60 19.71 27.54
N ASN A 5 -7.80 21.01 27.74
CA ASN A 5 -6.73 21.97 28.07
C ASN A 5 -6.40 22.03 29.57
N GLY A 6 -7.23 21.44 30.44
CA GLY A 6 -7.03 21.46 31.89
C GLY A 6 -5.79 20.69 32.36
N VAL A 7 -5.33 21.03 33.57
CA VAL A 7 -4.16 20.41 34.23
C VAL A 7 -4.40 18.93 34.53
N ILE A 8 -5.62 18.60 34.98
CA ILE A 8 -6.03 17.21 35.22
C ILE A 8 -6.28 16.53 33.88
N LYS A 9 -5.64 15.38 33.68
CA LYS A 9 -5.77 14.55 32.48
C LYS A 9 -6.62 13.31 32.79
N ILE A 10 -7.69 13.11 32.03
CA ILE A 10 -8.61 11.98 32.22
C ILE A 10 -8.46 11.04 31.02
N LYS A 11 -8.34 9.74 31.28
CA LYS A 11 -8.38 8.67 30.26
C LYS A 11 -9.46 7.67 30.66
N GLY A 12 -10.18 7.12 29.68
CA GLY A 12 -11.22 6.13 29.90
C GLY A 12 -12.63 6.66 29.64
N LYS A 13 -13.63 5.84 30.00
CA LYS A 13 -15.06 6.14 29.82
C LYS A 13 -15.61 6.73 31.12
N LEU A 14 -16.33 7.85 31.02
CA LEU A 14 -17.07 8.48 32.10
C LEU A 14 -18.50 8.76 31.60
N GLY A 15 -19.45 7.91 31.98
CA GLY A 15 -20.81 7.94 31.44
C GLY A 15 -20.80 7.83 29.91
N ASP A 16 -21.38 8.84 29.25
CA ASP A 16 -21.39 8.96 27.78
C ASP A 16 -20.17 9.66 27.21
N LEU A 17 -19.17 10.01 28.01
CA LEU A 17 -17.93 10.61 27.53
C LEU A 17 -16.82 9.56 27.46
N VAL A 18 -16.03 9.61 26.40
CA VAL A 18 -14.81 8.81 26.25
C VAL A 18 -13.64 9.77 26.09
N ALA A 19 -12.77 9.80 27.11
CA ALA A 19 -11.55 10.57 27.15
C ALA A 19 -10.37 9.67 26.73
N TYR A 20 -9.56 10.14 25.78
CA TYR A 20 -8.41 9.40 25.27
C TYR A 20 -7.33 10.36 24.78
N GLU A 21 -6.13 9.83 24.57
CA GLU A 21 -5.02 10.60 24.02
C GLU A 21 -4.91 10.35 22.52
N ARG A 22 -4.75 11.42 21.74
CA ARG A 22 -4.54 11.38 20.30
C ARG A 22 -3.47 12.39 19.92
N ASN A 23 -2.36 11.90 19.35
CA ASN A 23 -1.22 12.73 18.92
C ASN A 23 -0.69 13.65 20.05
N GLY A 24 -0.54 13.11 21.27
CA GLY A 24 -0.07 13.87 22.44
C GLY A 24 -1.10 14.84 23.03
N LYS A 25 -2.32 14.92 22.48
CA LYS A 25 -3.41 15.75 23.00
C LYS A 25 -4.47 14.89 23.67
N TYR A 26 -4.93 15.32 24.83
CA TYR A 26 -6.07 14.72 25.52
C TYR A 26 -7.35 15.24 24.89
N VAL A 27 -8.19 14.33 24.41
CA VAL A 27 -9.44 14.64 23.73
C VAL A 27 -10.58 13.88 24.37
N MET A 28 -11.76 14.50 24.34
CA MET A 28 -13.00 13.87 24.76
C MET A 28 -13.98 13.84 23.59
N ARG A 29 -14.70 12.72 23.49
CA ARG A 29 -15.85 12.58 22.59
C ARG A 29 -17.04 12.06 23.36
N GLN A 30 -18.23 12.44 22.92
CA GLN A 30 -19.44 11.75 23.34
C GLN A 30 -19.49 10.38 22.64
N ASN A 31 -19.86 9.37 23.41
CA ASN A 31 -20.21 8.05 22.94
C ASN A 31 -21.56 8.15 22.25
N VAL A 32 -21.69 7.50 21.10
CA VAL A 32 -22.93 7.50 20.32
C VAL A 32 -23.46 6.07 20.38
N SER A 33 -24.15 5.72 21.45
CA SER A 33 -24.64 4.36 21.70
C SER A 33 -25.81 3.96 20.79
N ASP A 34 -26.64 4.92 20.34
CA ASP A 34 -27.98 4.59 19.81
C ASP A 34 -28.29 5.13 18.40
N LYS A 35 -27.28 5.49 17.59
CA LYS A 35 -27.56 5.87 16.21
C LYS A 35 -27.66 4.63 15.32
N LYS A 36 -28.88 4.30 14.88
CA LYS A 36 -29.11 3.40 13.73
C LYS A 36 -28.30 3.93 12.53
N GLN A 37 -27.31 3.17 12.08
CA GLN A 37 -26.55 3.52 10.89
C GLN A 37 -27.46 3.51 9.66
N SER A 38 -27.36 4.55 8.83
CA SER A 38 -28.04 4.56 7.53
C SER A 38 -27.52 3.42 6.64
N GLU A 39 -28.33 2.98 5.68
CA GLU A 39 -27.90 1.94 4.73
C GLU A 39 -26.63 2.34 3.96
N ASN A 40 -26.50 3.63 3.61
CA ASN A 40 -25.29 4.16 2.97
C ASN A 40 -24.06 4.07 3.90
N SER A 41 -24.24 4.33 5.20
CA SER A 41 -23.17 4.15 6.19
C SER A 41 -22.79 2.67 6.32
N LYS A 42 -23.76 1.75 6.36
CA LYS A 42 -23.49 0.30 6.40
C LYS A 42 -22.71 -0.18 5.18
N LYS A 43 -23.13 0.22 3.97
CA LYS A 43 -22.43 -0.11 2.73
C LYS A 43 -20.99 0.42 2.75
N SER A 44 -20.81 1.69 3.09
CA SER A 44 -19.48 2.31 3.21
C SER A 44 -18.60 1.60 4.25
N SER A 45 -19.17 1.16 5.38
CA SER A 45 -18.45 0.37 6.38
C SER A 45 -18.00 -1.00 5.86
N ARG A 46 -18.79 -1.66 5.00
CA ARG A 46 -18.41 -2.93 4.37
C ARG A 46 -17.24 -2.75 3.39
N ASP A 47 -17.28 -1.71 2.57
CA ASP A 47 -16.19 -1.41 1.63
C ASP A 47 -14.90 -1.07 2.38
N PHE A 48 -14.99 -0.24 3.43
CA PHE A 48 -13.85 0.05 4.29
C PHE A 48 -13.30 -1.20 4.98
N GLY A 49 -14.19 -2.08 5.45
CA GLY A 49 -13.81 -3.37 6.04
C GLY A 49 -13.05 -4.26 5.07
N SER A 50 -13.50 -4.32 3.81
CA SER A 50 -12.86 -5.08 2.74
C SER A 50 -11.47 -4.53 2.42
N ALA A 51 -11.34 -3.21 2.21
CA ALA A 51 -10.04 -2.55 2.02
C ALA A 51 -9.08 -2.79 3.21
N SER A 52 -9.61 -2.74 4.44
CA SER A 52 -8.84 -2.98 5.67
C SER A 52 -8.38 -4.43 5.81
N LYS A 53 -9.22 -5.40 5.40
CA LYS A 53 -8.87 -6.82 5.35
C LYS A 53 -7.71 -7.05 4.38
N THR A 54 -7.78 -6.52 3.17
CA THR A 54 -6.68 -6.60 2.18
C THR A 54 -5.40 -5.96 2.71
N ALA A 55 -5.48 -4.78 3.34
CA ALA A 55 -4.33 -4.12 3.95
C ALA A 55 -3.72 -4.96 5.09
N ALA A 56 -4.52 -5.73 5.82
CA ALA A 56 -4.03 -6.67 6.83
C ALA A 56 -3.33 -7.90 6.21
N GLN A 57 -3.88 -8.46 5.13
CA GLN A 57 -3.27 -9.57 4.38
C GLN A 57 -1.91 -9.17 3.81
N LEU A 58 -1.81 -8.00 3.16
CA LEU A 58 -0.52 -7.49 2.65
C LEU A 58 0.51 -7.31 3.76
N ARG A 59 0.11 -6.77 4.92
CA ARG A 59 1.03 -6.63 6.07
C ARG A 59 1.48 -7.98 6.61
N LYS A 60 0.59 -8.97 6.66
CA LYS A 60 0.93 -10.33 7.08
C LYS A 60 1.89 -10.98 6.11
N ALA A 61 1.64 -10.85 4.80
CA ALA A 61 2.49 -11.38 3.75
C ALA A 61 3.90 -10.78 3.75
N PHE A 62 3.98 -9.47 4.03
CA PHE A 62 5.23 -8.73 4.08
C PHE A 62 5.74 -8.50 5.50
N ALA A 63 5.30 -9.28 6.49
CA ALA A 63 5.63 -9.05 7.90
C ALA A 63 7.14 -8.83 8.15
N PRO A 64 8.07 -9.62 7.57
CA PRO A 64 9.51 -9.36 7.75
C PRO A 64 9.95 -7.99 7.21
N LEU A 65 9.35 -7.53 6.10
CA LEU A 65 9.66 -6.21 5.53
C LEU A 65 8.99 -5.09 6.35
N VAL A 66 7.77 -5.30 6.84
CA VAL A 66 7.09 -4.35 7.72
C VAL A 66 7.87 -4.16 9.02
N GLU A 67 8.42 -5.23 9.58
CA GLU A 67 9.23 -5.19 10.80
C GLU A 67 10.51 -4.39 10.60
N PHE A 68 11.29 -4.68 9.55
CA PHE A 68 12.57 -4.01 9.33
C PHE A 68 12.45 -2.58 8.80
N TYR A 69 11.48 -2.33 7.91
CA TYR A 69 11.37 -1.05 7.19
C TYR A 69 10.22 -0.17 7.67
N GLY A 70 9.34 -0.70 8.52
CA GLY A 70 8.16 0.03 8.98
C GLY A 70 8.50 1.24 9.87
N ASN A 71 7.69 2.27 9.70
CA ASN A 71 7.64 3.42 10.59
C ASN A 71 6.26 3.60 11.22
N ASP A 72 6.20 4.49 12.21
CA ASP A 72 4.96 4.85 12.87
C ASP A 72 3.95 5.36 11.84
N GLY A 73 2.78 4.71 11.82
CA GLY A 73 1.72 5.03 10.87
C GLY A 73 1.78 4.30 9.52
N LEU A 74 2.73 3.39 9.27
CA LEU A 74 2.71 2.53 8.07
C LEU A 74 1.34 1.88 7.86
N VAL A 75 0.75 1.34 8.93
CA VAL A 75 -0.57 0.69 8.89
C VAL A 75 -1.64 1.64 8.35
N ASN A 76 -1.71 2.85 8.89
CA ASN A 76 -2.69 3.86 8.46
C ASN A 76 -2.46 4.31 7.02
N ARG A 77 -1.19 4.43 6.60
CA ARG A 77 -0.84 4.83 5.23
C ARG A 77 -1.19 3.76 4.22
N LEU A 78 -0.85 2.50 4.50
CA LEU A 78 -1.19 1.39 3.63
C LEU A 78 -2.72 1.27 3.53
N ASN A 79 -3.43 1.36 4.65
CA ASN A 79 -4.89 1.32 4.64
C ASN A 79 -5.49 2.48 3.82
N LYS A 80 -4.94 3.69 3.95
CA LYS A 80 -5.35 4.83 3.12
C LYS A 80 -5.13 4.57 1.63
N GLN A 81 -4.03 3.92 1.26
CA GLN A 81 -3.75 3.55 -0.12
C GLN A 81 -4.78 2.54 -0.66
N LEU A 82 -5.12 1.52 0.14
CA LEU A 82 -6.14 0.53 -0.24
C LEU A 82 -7.54 1.17 -0.34
N VAL A 83 -7.89 2.07 0.57
CA VAL A 83 -9.13 2.85 0.46
C VAL A 83 -9.15 3.70 -0.81
N ALA A 84 -8.02 4.30 -1.20
CA ALA A 84 -7.94 5.05 -2.45
C ALA A 84 -8.20 4.16 -3.68
N ILE A 85 -7.71 2.91 -3.66
CA ILE A 85 -8.01 1.90 -4.70
C ILE A 85 -9.50 1.60 -4.73
N PHE A 86 -10.12 1.33 -3.58
CA PHE A 86 -11.55 1.05 -3.51
C PHE A 86 -12.41 2.26 -3.94
N ASN A 87 -11.90 3.48 -3.77
CA ASN A 87 -12.56 4.69 -4.24
C ASN A 87 -12.50 4.87 -5.76
N THR A 88 -11.61 4.16 -6.46
CA THR A 88 -11.64 4.13 -7.94
C THR A 88 -12.79 3.30 -8.48
N ILE A 89 -13.35 2.39 -7.66
CA ILE A 89 -14.45 1.52 -8.04
C ILE A 89 -15.74 2.35 -8.13
N PRO A 90 -16.53 2.19 -9.19
CA PRO A 90 -17.74 2.97 -9.40
C PRO A 90 -18.74 2.88 -8.21
N PRO A 91 -19.47 3.97 -7.90
CA PRO A 91 -20.39 4.02 -6.75
C PRO A 91 -21.52 2.98 -6.78
N GLU A 92 -21.92 2.48 -7.95
CA GLU A 92 -22.91 1.42 -8.12
C GLU A 92 -22.55 0.12 -7.40
N HIS A 93 -21.25 -0.13 -7.16
CA HIS A 93 -20.75 -1.28 -6.41
C HIS A 93 -20.65 -1.05 -4.89
N THR A 94 -21.07 0.11 -4.38
CA THR A 94 -20.94 0.46 -2.95
C THR A 94 -21.59 -0.57 -2.03
N GLY A 95 -20.81 -1.05 -1.05
CA GLY A 95 -21.14 -2.12 -0.12
C GLY A 95 -20.78 -3.53 -0.60
N LYS A 96 -20.26 -3.66 -1.82
CA LYS A 96 -19.82 -4.92 -2.45
C LYS A 96 -18.51 -4.72 -3.23
N LYS A 97 -17.76 -3.64 -2.96
CA LYS A 97 -16.52 -3.34 -3.67
C LYS A 97 -15.47 -4.42 -3.40
N ARG A 98 -14.77 -4.87 -4.44
CA ARG A 98 -13.66 -5.83 -4.33
C ARG A 98 -12.37 -5.21 -4.86
N LEU A 99 -11.23 -5.73 -4.42
CA LEU A 99 -9.92 -5.28 -4.92
C LEU A 99 -9.80 -5.41 -6.44
N ALA A 100 -10.39 -6.48 -7.01
CA ALA A 100 -10.42 -6.79 -8.44
C ALA A 100 -11.02 -5.67 -9.29
N ASP A 101 -12.01 -4.95 -8.74
CA ASP A 101 -12.73 -3.92 -9.48
C ASP A 101 -12.00 -2.56 -9.43
N GLY A 102 -10.89 -2.46 -8.68
CA GLY A 102 -10.18 -1.22 -8.42
C GLY A 102 -8.83 -1.11 -9.10
N ASN A 103 -8.27 0.10 -9.13
CA ASN A 103 -6.95 0.35 -9.71
C ASN A 103 -5.80 -0.14 -8.80
N ILE A 104 -5.46 -1.42 -8.90
CA ILE A 104 -4.37 -2.06 -8.12
C ILE A 104 -3.02 -1.38 -8.34
N ALA A 105 -2.78 -0.81 -9.52
CA ALA A 105 -1.52 -0.13 -9.85
C ALA A 105 -1.22 1.04 -8.91
N LEU A 106 -2.21 1.60 -8.21
CA LEU A 106 -1.99 2.62 -7.18
C LEU A 106 -1.17 2.11 -5.97
N LEU A 107 -1.01 0.80 -5.77
CA LEU A 107 -0.07 0.29 -4.76
C LEU A 107 1.39 0.53 -5.17
N LYS A 108 1.69 0.56 -6.48
CA LYS A 108 3.04 0.83 -6.99
C LYS A 108 3.47 2.22 -6.51
N GLY A 109 4.68 2.31 -5.98
CA GLY A 109 5.15 3.55 -5.41
C GLY A 109 5.09 3.62 -3.89
N PHE A 110 4.33 2.73 -3.22
CA PHE A 110 4.17 2.80 -1.78
C PHE A 110 5.48 2.52 -1.03
N GLU A 111 5.95 3.50 -0.27
CA GLU A 111 7.15 3.42 0.56
C GLU A 111 6.81 2.97 1.98
N PHE A 112 7.45 1.92 2.47
CA PHE A 112 7.28 1.40 3.83
C PHE A 112 7.89 2.36 4.86
N ASN A 113 8.96 3.06 4.49
CA ASN A 113 9.56 4.12 5.28
C ASN A 113 9.46 5.46 4.55
N LYS A 114 9.20 6.55 5.28
CA LYS A 114 9.20 7.92 4.73
C LYS A 114 10.55 8.64 4.83
N SER A 115 11.52 8.10 5.56
CA SER A 115 12.79 8.81 5.81
C SER A 115 13.57 9.09 4.53
N ARG A 116 13.45 8.22 3.52
CA ARG A 116 14.15 8.36 2.24
C ARG A 116 13.43 7.56 1.14
N PRO A 117 13.25 8.13 -0.07
CA PRO A 117 12.73 7.38 -1.22
C PRO A 117 13.65 6.23 -1.64
N PHE A 118 13.06 5.14 -2.15
CA PHE A 118 13.81 3.97 -2.59
C PHE A 118 14.77 4.29 -3.74
N GLU A 119 14.34 5.10 -4.70
CA GLU A 119 15.11 5.47 -5.90
C GLU A 119 16.38 6.26 -5.60
N GLU A 120 16.42 6.98 -4.47
CA GLU A 120 17.63 7.67 -4.04
C GLU A 120 18.75 6.72 -3.61
N VAL A 121 18.38 5.49 -3.23
CA VAL A 121 19.28 4.42 -2.85
C VAL A 121 19.48 3.46 -4.02
N PHE A 122 18.41 2.90 -4.58
CA PHE A 122 18.46 1.99 -5.72
C PHE A 122 18.05 2.71 -7.01
N ARG A 123 19.04 3.18 -7.76
CA ARG A 123 18.84 4.10 -8.89
C ARG A 123 18.40 3.40 -10.17
N SER A 124 18.61 2.09 -10.27
CA SER A 124 18.23 1.30 -11.44
C SER A 124 17.17 0.27 -11.05
N LEU A 125 15.90 0.70 -11.05
CA LEU A 125 14.78 -0.20 -10.78
C LEU A 125 14.81 -1.41 -11.73
N PRO A 126 14.47 -2.61 -11.25
CA PRO A 126 14.42 -3.77 -12.11
C PRO A 126 13.25 -3.68 -13.08
N THR A 127 13.43 -4.31 -14.24
CA THR A 127 12.34 -4.53 -15.20
C THR A 127 11.65 -5.85 -14.86
N LEU A 128 10.32 -5.85 -14.84
CA LEU A 128 9.52 -7.06 -14.76
C LEU A 128 9.03 -7.45 -16.15
N GLN A 129 9.25 -8.70 -16.53
CA GLN A 129 8.73 -9.30 -17.76
C GLN A 129 7.85 -10.50 -17.40
N ILE A 130 6.70 -10.63 -18.04
CA ILE A 130 5.80 -11.77 -17.87
C ILE A 130 5.76 -12.50 -19.20
N GLU A 131 6.20 -13.75 -19.19
CA GLU A 131 6.20 -14.62 -20.37
C GLU A 131 4.96 -15.52 -20.37
N PRO A 132 4.53 -16.00 -21.56
CA PRO A 132 3.49 -17.02 -21.66
C PRO A 132 3.81 -18.24 -20.76
N GLY A 133 2.77 -18.81 -20.13
CA GLY A 133 2.94 -19.93 -19.20
C GLY A 133 3.36 -19.53 -17.78
N GLY A 134 3.21 -18.26 -17.41
CA GLY A 134 3.30 -17.79 -16.03
C GLY A 134 4.73 -17.57 -15.51
N LEU A 135 5.73 -17.53 -16.41
CA LEU A 135 7.11 -17.25 -16.02
C LEU A 135 7.32 -15.73 -15.91
N VAL A 136 7.51 -15.26 -14.69
CA VAL A 136 7.85 -13.87 -14.39
C VAL A 136 9.36 -13.73 -14.23
N LYS A 137 9.97 -12.78 -14.94
CA LYS A 137 11.40 -12.46 -14.85
C LYS A 137 11.57 -11.06 -14.29
N LEU A 138 12.15 -10.98 -13.09
CA LEU A 138 12.64 -9.71 -12.53
C LEU A 138 14.10 -9.52 -12.91
N ILE A 139 14.40 -8.48 -13.70
CA ILE A 139 15.69 -8.28 -14.35
C ILE A 139 16.36 -7.03 -13.79
N ILE A 140 17.54 -7.20 -13.18
CA ILE A 140 18.43 -6.10 -12.84
C ILE A 140 19.53 -6.04 -13.91
N PRO A 141 19.65 -4.93 -14.66
CA PRO A 141 20.62 -4.84 -15.74
C PRO A 141 22.07 -4.82 -15.23
N LYS A 142 23.00 -5.23 -16.08
CA LYS A 142 24.44 -5.06 -15.83
C LYS A 142 24.72 -3.55 -15.73
N LYS A 143 25.33 -3.12 -14.63
CA LYS A 143 25.65 -1.70 -14.41
C LYS A 143 26.86 -1.53 -13.49
N LYS A 144 27.51 -0.37 -13.49
CA LYS A 144 28.50 -0.07 -12.45
C LYS A 144 27.80 -0.05 -11.11
N THR A 145 28.41 -0.62 -10.08
CA THR A 145 27.76 -0.75 -8.76
C THR A 145 27.38 0.63 -8.19
N SER A 146 28.21 1.65 -8.40
CA SER A 146 27.94 3.04 -8.01
C SER A 146 26.78 3.71 -8.75
N GLU A 147 26.45 3.24 -9.96
CA GLU A 147 25.30 3.69 -10.75
C GLU A 147 24.03 2.90 -10.42
N LEU A 148 24.17 1.68 -9.90
CA LEU A 148 23.07 0.83 -9.46
C LEU A 148 22.53 1.27 -8.10
N ILE A 149 23.43 1.45 -7.14
CA ILE A 149 23.10 1.69 -5.73
C ILE A 149 23.96 2.80 -5.15
N LYS A 150 23.35 3.74 -4.42
CA LYS A 150 24.03 4.73 -3.59
C LYS A 150 24.21 4.16 -2.19
N PRO A 151 25.42 3.74 -1.80
CA PRO A 151 25.63 3.04 -0.55
C PRO A 151 25.58 3.96 0.67
N HIS A 152 25.35 3.36 1.83
CA HIS A 152 25.71 3.97 3.11
C HIS A 152 27.25 4.15 3.18
N PRO A 153 27.80 5.27 3.69
CA PRO A 153 29.24 5.57 3.63
C PRO A 153 30.14 4.50 4.25
N LYS A 154 29.69 3.86 5.33
CA LYS A 154 30.41 2.77 6.04
C LYS A 154 30.03 1.37 5.57
N ALA A 155 29.22 1.22 4.53
CA ALA A 155 28.73 -0.10 4.13
C ALA A 155 29.71 -0.85 3.25
N VAL A 156 29.84 -2.15 3.52
CA VAL A 156 30.65 -3.08 2.71
C VAL A 156 29.74 -3.89 1.78
N ARG A 157 28.51 -4.18 2.22
CA ARG A 157 27.53 -4.94 1.45
C ARG A 157 26.16 -4.29 1.53
N ALA A 158 25.39 -4.36 0.46
CA ALA A 158 23.95 -4.14 0.48
C ALA A 158 23.23 -5.48 0.39
N CYS A 159 22.12 -5.61 1.10
CA CYS A 159 21.25 -6.77 1.06
C CYS A 159 19.93 -6.32 0.42
N LEU A 160 19.66 -6.86 -0.77
CA LEU A 160 18.42 -6.67 -1.48
C LEU A 160 17.46 -7.81 -1.13
N GLN A 161 16.35 -7.45 -0.50
CA GLN A 161 15.28 -8.35 -0.11
C GLN A 161 14.12 -8.17 -1.07
N VAL A 162 13.63 -9.26 -1.64
CA VAL A 162 12.49 -9.24 -2.55
C VAL A 162 11.41 -10.16 -1.99
N ARG A 163 10.16 -9.69 -1.99
CA ARG A 163 9.00 -10.55 -1.72
C ARG A 163 7.92 -10.26 -2.73
N GLY A 164 7.25 -11.32 -3.17
CA GLY A 164 6.07 -11.22 -4.00
C GLY A 164 4.83 -11.61 -3.21
N PHE A 165 3.72 -10.99 -3.54
CA PHE A 165 2.39 -11.36 -3.09
C PHE A 165 1.54 -11.56 -4.32
N HIS A 166 1.09 -12.80 -4.50
CA HIS A 166 0.31 -13.22 -5.65
C HIS A 166 -1.08 -13.60 -5.13
N PHE A 167 -2.09 -12.83 -5.50
CA PHE A 167 -3.42 -12.88 -4.90
C PHE A 167 -4.45 -13.29 -5.93
N ASP A 168 -5.33 -14.23 -5.56
CA ASP A 168 -6.50 -14.59 -6.35
C ASP A 168 -7.60 -13.55 -6.15
N LEU A 169 -7.87 -12.79 -7.22
CA LEU A 169 -8.91 -11.77 -7.23
C LEU A 169 -10.31 -12.37 -7.50
N GLY A 170 -10.38 -13.66 -7.81
CA GLY A 170 -11.59 -14.46 -7.90
C GLY A 170 -12.26 -14.72 -6.55
N GLU A 171 -13.11 -15.74 -6.49
CA GLU A 171 -13.96 -15.99 -5.31
C GLU A 171 -13.21 -16.56 -4.10
N SER A 172 -12.07 -17.22 -4.32
CA SER A 172 -11.28 -17.85 -3.25
C SER A 172 -10.64 -16.83 -2.31
N GLU A 173 -10.32 -15.62 -2.80
CA GLU A 173 -9.52 -14.60 -2.09
C GLU A 173 -8.22 -15.16 -1.47
N GLU A 174 -7.72 -16.27 -2.02
CA GLU A 174 -6.50 -16.94 -1.58
C GLU A 174 -5.26 -16.18 -2.06
N TYR A 175 -4.14 -16.39 -1.37
CA TYR A 175 -2.89 -15.76 -1.76
C TYR A 175 -1.68 -16.62 -1.49
N GLU A 176 -0.68 -16.44 -2.34
CA GLU A 176 0.64 -17.03 -2.21
C GLU A 176 1.67 -15.95 -1.88
N ILE A 177 2.56 -16.26 -0.94
CA ILE A 177 3.71 -15.43 -0.61
C ILE A 177 4.94 -16.00 -1.30
N ILE A 178 5.48 -15.26 -2.25
CA ILE A 178 6.68 -15.63 -2.98
C ILE A 178 7.89 -15.26 -2.12
N LYS A 179 8.52 -16.27 -1.53
CA LYS A 179 9.72 -16.14 -0.69
C LYS A 179 10.96 -16.24 -1.56
N ILE A 180 11.74 -15.16 -1.62
CA ILE A 180 12.97 -15.09 -2.41
C ILE A 180 14.15 -14.98 -1.45
N LYS A 181 15.27 -15.63 -1.79
CA LYS A 181 16.52 -15.49 -1.04
C LYS A 181 17.08 -14.09 -1.24
N ASP A 182 17.56 -13.52 -0.14
CA ASP A 182 18.19 -12.20 -0.16
C ASP A 182 19.40 -12.18 -1.11
N LEU A 183 19.48 -11.17 -1.96
CA LEU A 183 20.61 -10.95 -2.86
C LEU A 183 21.62 -10.03 -2.20
N ILE A 184 22.86 -10.51 -2.05
CA ILE A 184 23.97 -9.72 -1.50
C ILE A 184 24.69 -9.00 -2.64
N ILE A 185 24.73 -7.67 -2.56
CA ILE A 185 25.45 -6.80 -3.48
C ILE A 185 26.74 -6.36 -2.77
N HIS A 186 27.86 -6.79 -3.32
CA HIS A 186 29.19 -6.40 -2.88
C HIS A 186 29.51 -4.99 -3.40
N LEU A 187 29.72 -4.04 -2.49
CA LEU A 187 29.85 -2.61 -2.84
C LEU A 187 31.26 -2.24 -3.30
N ASP A 188 32.24 -3.08 -3.01
CA ASP A 188 33.64 -3.02 -3.46
C ASP A 188 33.82 -3.49 -4.91
N GLN A 189 32.89 -4.30 -5.42
CA GLN A 189 32.90 -4.70 -6.82
C GLN A 189 32.52 -3.52 -7.72
N GLY A 190 33.41 -3.15 -8.65
CA GLY A 190 33.16 -2.03 -9.57
C GLY A 190 31.97 -2.24 -10.53
N GLN A 191 31.58 -3.49 -10.76
CA GLN A 191 30.53 -3.86 -11.69
C GLN A 191 29.53 -4.82 -11.03
N PHE A 192 28.24 -4.53 -11.18
CA PHE A 192 27.16 -5.44 -10.89
C PHE A 192 26.78 -6.22 -12.17
N PRO A 193 26.76 -7.57 -12.14
CA PRO A 193 26.39 -8.38 -13.29
C PRO A 193 24.88 -8.28 -13.57
N LYS A 194 24.47 -8.58 -14.82
CA LYS A 194 23.04 -8.73 -15.13
C LYS A 194 22.52 -9.90 -14.30
N THR A 195 21.51 -9.64 -13.48
CA THR A 195 20.90 -10.64 -12.59
C THR A 195 19.44 -10.81 -12.98
N VAL A 196 19.00 -12.04 -13.17
CA VAL A 196 17.61 -12.38 -13.49
C VAL A 196 17.07 -13.29 -12.41
N LEU A 197 15.94 -12.91 -11.82
CA LEU A 197 15.19 -13.75 -10.90
C LEU A 197 13.95 -14.30 -11.64
N PRO A 198 13.96 -15.59 -12.01
CA PRO A 198 12.79 -16.26 -12.55
C PRO A 198 11.85 -16.68 -11.41
N ILE A 199 10.56 -16.42 -11.57
CA ILE A 199 9.50 -16.81 -10.66
C ILE A 199 8.40 -17.46 -11.50
N LYS A 200 8.15 -18.74 -11.27
CA LYS A 200 7.03 -19.44 -11.92
C LYS A 200 5.79 -19.25 -11.07
N LEU A 201 4.75 -18.69 -11.66
CA LEU A 201 3.46 -18.44 -11.02
C LEU A 201 2.35 -19.01 -11.91
N ASP A 202 1.25 -19.39 -11.28
CA ASP A 202 0.01 -19.68 -11.98
C ASP A 202 -0.77 -18.38 -12.18
N HIS A 203 -0.94 -17.94 -13.43
CA HIS A 203 -1.66 -16.71 -13.74
C HIS A 203 -3.04 -16.96 -14.37
N ASP A 204 -3.58 -18.17 -14.21
CA ASP A 204 -4.91 -18.52 -14.71
C ASP A 204 -6.00 -17.75 -13.95
N GLY A 205 -6.95 -17.16 -14.68
CA GLY A 205 -8.02 -16.36 -14.10
C GLY A 205 -7.57 -14.94 -13.71
N ASP A 206 -8.21 -14.39 -12.68
CA ASP A 206 -8.03 -13.00 -12.25
C ASP A 206 -7.08 -12.93 -11.04
N LYS A 207 -5.90 -12.30 -11.22
CA LYS A 207 -4.81 -12.28 -10.23
C LYS A 207 -4.26 -10.88 -10.00
N ALA A 208 -3.80 -10.61 -8.78
CA ALA A 208 -2.94 -9.47 -8.49
C ALA A 208 -1.50 -9.94 -8.20
N LEU A 209 -0.51 -9.29 -8.81
CA LEU A 209 0.90 -9.49 -8.49
C LEU A 209 1.50 -8.22 -7.90
N VAL A 210 1.94 -8.29 -6.65
CA VAL A 210 2.60 -7.20 -5.94
C VAL A 210 4.03 -7.62 -5.60
N ILE A 211 5.02 -6.89 -6.10
CA ILE A 211 6.45 -7.11 -5.78
C ILE A 211 6.96 -5.98 -4.90
N VAL A 212 7.52 -6.36 -3.76
CA VAL A 212 8.13 -5.46 -2.78
C VAL A 212 9.63 -5.69 -2.75
N MET A 213 10.39 -4.60 -2.76
CA MET A 213 11.84 -4.62 -2.66
C MET A 213 12.29 -3.79 -1.49
N GLY A 214 13.15 -4.34 -0.64
CA GLY A 214 13.78 -3.68 0.49
C GLY A 214 15.29 -3.73 0.38
N ILE A 215 15.97 -2.66 0.79
CA ILE A 215 17.44 -2.60 0.84
C ILE A 215 17.88 -2.18 2.22
N ARG A 216 18.79 -2.97 2.77
CA ARG A 216 19.50 -2.68 4.01
C ARG A 216 21.00 -2.87 3.82
N PHE A 217 21.79 -2.09 4.55
CA PHE A 217 23.24 -2.08 4.41
C PHE A 217 23.93 -2.75 5.59
N ASN A 218 24.92 -3.59 5.28
CA ASN A 218 25.83 -4.15 6.27
C ASN A 218 27.08 -3.26 6.37
N ILE A 219 27.38 -2.80 7.58
CA ILE A 219 28.45 -1.84 7.88
C ILE A 219 29.77 -2.48 8.30
N GLY A 220 29.92 -3.81 8.16
CA GLY A 220 31.14 -4.55 8.49
C GLY A 220 31.42 -4.61 10.00
N GLY A 221 31.69 -5.78 10.55
CA GLY A 221 31.95 -5.98 12.00
C GLY A 221 30.75 -5.72 12.94
N SER A 222 29.94 -4.69 12.69
CA SER A 222 28.77 -4.28 13.48
C SER A 222 27.43 -4.75 12.92
N GLY A 223 27.45 -5.61 11.88
CA GLY A 223 26.22 -6.13 11.27
C GLY A 223 25.51 -5.13 10.35
N TYR A 224 24.18 -5.09 10.42
CA TYR A 224 23.37 -4.18 9.60
C TYR A 224 23.27 -2.80 10.27
N SER A 225 23.35 -1.72 9.49
CA SER A 225 23.12 -0.35 9.99
C SER A 225 21.73 -0.28 10.64
N GLY A 226 21.57 0.43 11.75
CA GLY A 226 20.26 0.70 12.38
C GLY A 226 19.63 2.04 11.97
N ASP A 227 20.33 2.84 11.15
CA ASP A 227 19.84 4.15 10.72
C ASP A 227 18.79 4.00 9.62
N LYS A 228 17.52 4.23 9.98
CA LYS A 228 16.35 4.16 9.09
C LYS A 228 16.48 4.99 7.82
N LYS A 229 17.36 6.00 7.74
CA LYS A 229 17.64 6.76 6.51
C LYS A 229 18.28 5.93 5.40
N TYR A 230 18.84 4.78 5.73
CA TYR A 230 19.47 3.85 4.79
C TYR A 230 18.69 2.55 4.62
N PHE A 231 17.51 2.45 5.26
CA PHE A 231 16.52 1.42 5.03
C PHE A 231 15.45 1.96 4.10
N VAL A 232 15.43 1.42 2.89
CA VAL A 232 14.40 1.74 1.91
C VAL A 232 13.62 0.50 1.57
N CYS A 233 12.31 0.61 1.43
CA CYS A 233 11.48 -0.51 1.02
C CYS A 233 10.22 0.00 0.33
N LYS A 234 9.96 -0.55 -0.85
CA LYS A 234 8.97 -0.03 -1.79
C LYS A 234 8.20 -1.14 -2.48
N ILE A 235 6.91 -0.92 -2.70
CA ILE A 235 6.14 -1.67 -3.69
C ILE A 235 6.58 -1.20 -5.09
N THR A 236 7.41 -2.00 -5.75
CA THR A 236 8.01 -1.64 -7.06
C THR A 236 7.09 -1.99 -8.22
N HIS A 237 6.29 -3.05 -8.06
CA HIS A 237 5.33 -3.51 -9.04
C HIS A 237 4.03 -3.86 -8.33
N ALA A 238 2.91 -3.46 -8.93
CA ALA A 238 1.56 -3.83 -8.52
C ALA A 238 0.74 -3.95 -9.81
N LEU A 239 0.42 -5.18 -10.19
CA LEU A 239 -0.18 -5.51 -11.47
C LEU A 239 -1.49 -6.23 -11.25
N HIS A 240 -2.44 -5.95 -12.13
CA HIS A 240 -3.66 -6.73 -12.31
C HIS A 240 -3.45 -7.60 -13.54
N LEU A 241 -3.64 -8.90 -13.39
CA LEU A 241 -3.39 -9.93 -14.40
C LEU A 241 -4.68 -10.68 -14.67
N LYS A 242 -4.99 -10.88 -15.95
CA LYS A 242 -6.06 -11.78 -16.38
C LYS A 242 -5.50 -12.78 -17.38
N ASP A 243 -5.51 -14.06 -17.00
CA ASP A 243 -4.98 -15.17 -17.81
C ASP A 243 -3.53 -14.90 -18.28
N GLY A 244 -2.69 -14.41 -17.37
CA GLY A 244 -1.28 -14.07 -17.63
C GLY A 244 -1.04 -12.73 -18.35
N ILE A 245 -2.08 -11.99 -18.74
CA ILE A 245 -1.97 -10.70 -19.42
C ILE A 245 -2.17 -9.57 -18.43
N VAL A 246 -1.27 -8.58 -18.42
CA VAL A 246 -1.44 -7.36 -17.62
C VAL A 246 -2.62 -6.57 -18.17
N ILE A 247 -3.59 -6.28 -17.31
CA ILE A 247 -4.74 -5.45 -17.64
C ILE A 247 -4.62 -4.10 -16.94
N ASP A 248 -4.75 -3.04 -17.72
CA ASP A 248 -4.79 -1.67 -17.20
C ASP A 248 -6.18 -1.37 -16.66
N PHE A 249 -6.22 -0.64 -15.54
CA PHE A 249 -7.48 -0.18 -14.98
C PHE A 249 -8.10 0.89 -15.89
N VAL A 250 -9.27 0.60 -16.44
CA VAL A 250 -10.07 1.56 -17.19
C VAL A 250 -11.10 2.17 -16.24
N ALA A 251 -10.87 3.43 -15.86
CA ALA A 251 -11.86 4.17 -15.07
C ALA A 251 -13.14 4.31 -15.89
N GLN A 252 -14.25 3.74 -15.41
CA GLN A 252 -15.53 4.03 -16.03
C GLN A 252 -15.84 5.52 -15.83
N PRO A 253 -16.30 6.24 -16.86
CA PRO A 253 -16.71 7.62 -16.70
C PRO A 253 -17.84 7.65 -15.68
N GLY A 254 -17.52 8.08 -14.47
CA GLY A 254 -18.54 8.26 -13.44
C GLY A 254 -19.62 9.15 -14.04
N LYS A 255 -20.87 8.69 -14.02
CA LYS A 255 -22.00 9.59 -14.15
C LYS A 255 -21.81 10.63 -13.05
N LYS A 256 -21.20 11.77 -13.38
CA LYS A 256 -21.38 12.97 -12.58
C LYS A 256 -22.89 13.12 -12.52
N ALA A 257 -23.46 13.01 -11.32
CA ALA A 257 -24.77 13.58 -11.12
C ALA A 257 -24.63 15.01 -11.63
N VAL A 258 -25.31 15.31 -12.74
CA VAL A 258 -25.57 16.69 -13.12
C VAL A 258 -26.34 17.20 -11.92
N ILE A 259 -25.65 17.97 -11.08
CA ILE A 259 -26.33 18.86 -10.16
C ILE A 259 -27.00 19.80 -11.14
N ALA A 260 -28.29 19.59 -11.39
CA ALA A 260 -29.08 20.62 -12.02
C ALA A 260 -28.94 21.82 -11.09
N ASP A 261 -28.43 22.93 -11.62
CA ASP A 261 -28.62 24.22 -10.99
C ASP A 261 -30.14 24.47 -11.01
N GLU A 262 -30.87 23.92 -10.04
CA GLU A 262 -32.20 24.40 -9.70
C GLU A 262 -32.03 25.74 -8.96
N GLU A 263 -31.64 26.77 -9.71
CA GLU A 263 -31.96 28.16 -9.41
C GLU A 263 -33.01 28.67 -10.42
N GLU A 264 -34.12 27.94 -10.54
CA GLU A 264 -35.42 28.56 -10.86
C GLU A 264 -36.45 27.95 -9.91
N GLY A 265 -36.40 28.41 -8.66
CA GLY A 265 -37.52 28.20 -7.74
C GLY A 265 -38.78 28.89 -8.30
N LEU A 266 -39.91 28.20 -8.23
CA LEU A 266 -41.22 28.75 -8.62
C LEU A 266 -41.51 30.04 -7.82
N SER A 267 -41.83 31.12 -8.51
CA SER A 267 -42.17 32.41 -7.91
C SER A 267 -43.67 32.49 -7.60
N TRP A 268 -44.04 33.15 -6.49
CA TRP A 268 -45.45 33.45 -6.19
C TRP A 268 -45.97 34.51 -7.16
N VAL A 269 -47.14 34.27 -7.76
CA VAL A 269 -47.86 35.27 -8.54
C VAL A 269 -48.82 35.98 -7.59
N VAL A 270 -48.72 37.30 -7.50
CA VAL A 270 -49.72 38.14 -6.83
C VAL A 270 -50.76 38.51 -7.88
N GLU A 271 -52.00 38.10 -7.66
CA GLU A 271 -53.15 38.52 -8.47
C GLU A 271 -53.73 39.80 -7.86
N ASP A 272 -53.95 40.82 -8.70
CA ASP A 272 -54.75 42.02 -8.40
C ASP A 272 -56.25 41.74 -8.61
#